data_AF-A0A8T7FRP4-F1
#
_entry.id   AF-A0A8T7FRP4-F1
#
_cell.length_a   1.000
_cell.length_b   1.000
_cell.length_c   1.000
_cell.angle_alpha   90.00
_cell.angle_beta   90.00
_cell.angle_gamma   90.00
#
_symmetry.space_group_name_H-M   'P 1'
#
loop_
_entity.id
_entity.type
_entity.pdbx_description
1 polymer ?
#
loop_
_entity_poly.entity_id
_entity_poly.type
_entity_poly.pdbx_seq_one_letter_code
_entity_poly.pdbx_strand_id
1 'polypeptide(L)'
;MAKASFKIPNGANVSIVGTPKEIQEFLALYTGTTEKLSSPTEERHIKKEDREISTEKKVKPEKADVEKIIQLAKTCKEADSIGKYILDQTNEANRVLVPLYIVHEYLDNAFALSTSQISEVTIGLGAKVSRQNALRAVKFSAPGHVIKLSGKSPRYKIHRRGLAHLKSVIAGEEVSETIIEKSPAKKASKSRKSSKGSKGGPQTYMLELKNSGFFEEKRTIADIQRKLEELGHIYAQTSLSTPLLRLTRSKKLSRVKENDSWYYISKA
;
A
#
# COMPACT_ATOMS: atom_id res chain seq x y z
N MET A 1 -39.07 1.45 36.57
CA MET A 1 -38.32 0.33 35.97
C MET A 1 -39.23 -0.36 34.98
N ALA A 2 -38.77 -0.56 33.74
CA ALA A 2 -39.55 -1.22 32.71
C ALA A 2 -39.38 -2.75 32.82
N LYS A 3 -40.45 -3.49 32.52
CA LYS A 3 -40.42 -4.96 32.45
C LYS A 3 -40.81 -5.36 31.02
N ALA A 4 -39.98 -6.16 30.37
CA ALA A 4 -40.23 -6.70 29.04
C ALA A 4 -40.18 -8.23 29.08
N SER A 5 -41.11 -8.88 28.37
CA SER A 5 -41.16 -10.33 28.21
C SER A 5 -41.29 -10.68 26.75
N PHE A 6 -40.40 -11.53 26.23
CA PHE A 6 -40.46 -11.98 24.84
C PHE A 6 -40.20 -13.48 24.70
N LYS A 7 -40.77 -14.06 23.64
CA LYS A 7 -40.60 -15.46 23.26
C LYS A 7 -39.51 -15.57 22.21
N ILE A 8 -38.48 -16.35 22.52
CA ILE A 8 -37.43 -16.72 21.56
C ILE A 8 -37.98 -17.86 20.68
N PRO A 9 -37.58 -17.99 19.40
CA PRO A 9 -37.99 -19.09 18.52
C PRO A 9 -37.80 -20.50 19.09
N ASN A 10 -36.91 -20.68 20.08
CA ASN A 10 -36.73 -21.94 20.81
C ASN A 10 -37.85 -22.23 21.84
N GLY A 11 -38.90 -21.40 21.90
CA GLY A 11 -40.05 -21.55 22.81
C GLY A 11 -39.83 -21.04 24.24
N ALA A 12 -38.62 -20.57 24.57
CA ALA A 12 -38.30 -20.02 25.88
C ALA A 12 -38.87 -18.60 26.08
N ASN A 13 -39.45 -18.36 27.27
CA ASN A 13 -39.87 -17.03 27.71
C ASN A 13 -38.73 -16.37 28.51
N VAL A 14 -38.25 -15.21 28.08
CA VAL A 14 -37.25 -14.42 28.82
C VAL A 14 -37.90 -13.15 29.34
N SER A 15 -37.76 -12.89 30.65
CA SER A 15 -38.23 -11.67 31.31
C SER A 15 -37.06 -10.81 31.76
N ILE A 16 -37.01 -9.56 31.30
CA ILE A 16 -35.95 -8.59 31.65
C ILE A 16 -36.57 -7.42 32.38
N VAL A 17 -35.95 -7.02 33.49
CA VAL A 17 -36.32 -5.84 34.29
C VAL A 17 -35.14 -4.88 34.25
N GLY A 18 -35.34 -3.68 33.71
CA GLY A 18 -34.25 -2.72 33.53
C GLY A 18 -34.73 -1.32 33.14
N THR A 19 -33.76 -0.46 32.81
CA THR A 19 -34.05 0.82 32.18
C THR A 19 -34.38 0.61 30.69
N PRO A 20 -35.15 1.51 30.05
CA PRO A 20 -35.51 1.35 28.63
C PRO A 20 -34.29 1.23 27.69
N LYS A 21 -33.17 1.89 28.02
CA LYS A 21 -31.92 1.83 27.23
C LYS A 21 -31.28 0.45 27.26
N GLU A 22 -31.21 -0.17 28.44
CA GLU A 22 -30.62 -1.52 28.61
C GLU A 22 -31.45 -2.58 27.90
N ILE A 23 -32.79 -2.47 27.97
CA ILE A 23 -33.70 -3.38 27.26
C ILE A 23 -33.50 -3.25 25.74
N GLN A 24 -33.27 -2.03 25.23
CA GLN A 24 -33.03 -1.76 23.82
C GLN A 24 -31.67 -2.31 23.34
N GLU A 25 -30.61 -2.11 24.11
CA GLU A 25 -29.29 -2.68 23.80
C GLU A 25 -29.31 -4.21 23.79
N PHE A 26 -30.01 -4.82 24.75
CA PHE A 26 -30.17 -6.27 24.80
C PHE A 26 -30.94 -6.81 23.58
N LEU A 27 -32.01 -6.13 23.19
CA LEU A 27 -32.78 -6.49 21.99
C LEU A 27 -31.91 -6.36 20.72
N ALA A 28 -31.15 -5.28 20.57
CA ALA A 28 -30.27 -5.06 19.42
C ALA A 28 -29.16 -6.12 19.29
N LEU A 29 -28.65 -6.63 20.42
CA LEU A 29 -27.67 -7.70 20.44
C LEU A 29 -28.25 -9.02 19.91
N TYR A 30 -29.51 -9.32 20.26
CA TYR A 30 -30.15 -10.59 19.93
C TYR A 30 -30.73 -10.63 18.52
N THR A 31 -31.20 -9.50 18.01
CA THR A 31 -31.76 -9.43 16.64
C THR A 31 -30.69 -9.36 15.56
N GLY A 32 -29.40 -9.22 15.91
CA GLY A 32 -28.28 -9.13 14.96
C GLY A 32 -28.33 -7.88 14.07
N THR A 33 -29.34 -7.03 14.24
CA THR A 33 -29.49 -5.73 13.61
C THR A 33 -28.62 -4.75 14.38
N THR A 34 -27.31 -4.80 14.14
CA THR A 34 -26.44 -3.64 14.38
C THR A 34 -26.75 -2.57 13.35
N GLU A 35 -27.96 -2.02 13.43
CA GLU A 35 -28.33 -0.81 12.72
C GLU A 35 -27.47 0.32 13.30
N LYS A 36 -26.36 0.60 12.61
CA LYS A 36 -25.80 1.95 12.59
C LYS A 36 -26.99 2.88 12.36
N LEU A 37 -27.29 3.73 13.34
CA LEU A 37 -28.19 4.87 13.18
C LEU A 37 -27.70 5.70 11.99
N SER A 38 -28.19 5.33 10.82
CA SER A 38 -28.29 6.17 9.66
C SER A 38 -29.64 6.86 9.82
N SER A 39 -29.60 8.19 9.80
CA SER A 39 -30.79 9.04 9.81
C SER A 39 -31.82 8.57 8.78
N PRO A 40 -33.12 8.76 9.03
CA PRO A 40 -34.20 8.18 8.25
C PRO A 40 -34.09 8.63 6.80
N THR A 41 -33.83 7.66 5.93
CA THR A 41 -33.90 7.86 4.49
C THR A 41 -35.34 7.59 4.10
N GLU A 42 -36.09 8.68 3.85
CA GLU A 42 -37.36 8.61 3.13
C GLU A 42 -37.15 7.82 1.83
N GLU A 43 -37.99 6.81 1.60
CA GLU A 43 -38.13 6.15 0.31
C GLU A 43 -38.65 7.17 -0.72
N ARG A 44 -37.72 7.88 -1.35
CA ARG A 44 -38.00 8.63 -2.56
C ARG A 44 -37.87 7.68 -3.74
N HIS A 45 -39.00 7.43 -4.39
CA HIS A 45 -39.07 7.08 -5.80
C HIS A 45 -38.09 7.96 -6.58
N ILE A 46 -36.97 7.38 -7.03
CA ILE A 46 -36.01 8.07 -7.88
C ILE A 46 -36.63 8.13 -9.28
N LYS A 47 -37.48 9.13 -9.52
CA LYS A 47 -37.53 9.76 -10.84
C LYS A 47 -36.09 10.18 -11.15
N LYS A 48 -35.57 9.77 -12.30
CA LYS A 48 -34.39 10.38 -12.92
C LYS A 48 -34.72 11.84 -13.18
N GLU A 49 -34.63 12.66 -12.15
CA GLU A 49 -34.38 14.07 -12.34
C GLU A 49 -32.91 14.16 -12.74
N ASP A 50 -32.69 14.78 -13.89
CA ASP A 50 -31.37 15.14 -14.37
C ASP A 50 -30.66 15.85 -13.22
N ARG A 51 -29.75 15.12 -12.59
CA ARG A 51 -28.87 15.66 -11.56
C ARG A 51 -28.08 16.72 -12.30
N GLU A 52 -28.51 17.97 -12.19
CA GLU A 52 -27.70 19.14 -12.40
C GLU A 52 -26.50 18.95 -11.48
N ILE A 53 -25.50 18.26 -12.00
CA ILE A 53 -24.12 18.37 -11.56
C ILE A 53 -23.90 19.85 -11.71
N SER A 54 -24.03 20.57 -10.61
CA SER A 54 -23.59 21.93 -10.48
C SER A 54 -22.18 21.90 -11.00
N THR A 55 -22.05 22.31 -12.27
CA THR A 55 -20.79 22.63 -12.88
C THR A 55 -20.35 23.86 -12.13
N GLU A 56 -19.81 23.66 -10.92
CA GLU A 56 -18.90 24.59 -10.30
C GLU A 56 -17.92 24.89 -11.41
N LYS A 57 -18.10 26.06 -12.01
CA LYS A 57 -17.25 26.58 -13.07
C LYS A 57 -15.85 26.30 -12.55
N LYS A 58 -15.13 25.39 -13.21
CA LYS A 58 -13.72 25.12 -12.91
C LYS A 58 -13.00 26.44 -13.08
N VAL A 59 -12.95 27.23 -12.00
CA VAL A 59 -12.22 28.48 -11.93
C VAL A 59 -10.83 28.08 -12.36
N LYS A 60 -10.37 28.66 -13.47
CA LYS A 60 -9.03 28.38 -13.97
C LYS A 60 -8.10 28.59 -12.79
N PRO A 61 -7.28 27.59 -12.43
CA PRO A 61 -6.48 27.69 -11.21
C PRO A 61 -5.60 28.92 -11.34
N GLU A 62 -5.90 29.93 -10.53
CA GLU A 62 -5.10 31.14 -10.43
C GLU A 62 -3.66 30.71 -10.12
N LYS A 63 -2.70 31.46 -10.68
CA LYS A 63 -1.30 31.16 -10.45
C LYS A 63 -1.07 31.26 -8.94
N ALA A 64 -0.55 30.20 -8.34
CA ALA A 64 -0.25 30.22 -6.92
C ALA A 64 0.81 31.30 -6.65
N ASP A 65 0.47 32.28 -5.80
CA ASP A 65 1.39 33.33 -5.37
C ASP A 65 2.41 32.73 -4.39
N VAL A 66 3.60 32.45 -4.92
CA VAL A 66 4.72 31.83 -4.17
C VAL A 66 5.06 32.64 -2.93
N GLU A 67 5.02 33.97 -3.02
CA GLU A 67 5.32 34.88 -1.91
C GLU A 67 4.32 34.76 -0.76
N LYS A 68 3.02 34.63 -1.06
CA LYS A 68 1.98 34.42 -0.04
C LYS A 68 2.23 33.13 0.73
N ILE A 69 2.62 32.06 0.04
CA ILE A 69 2.93 30.77 0.66
C ILE A 69 4.15 30.90 1.57
N ILE A 70 5.20 31.61 1.14
CA ILE A 70 6.41 31.83 1.96
C ILE A 70 6.07 32.66 3.21
N GLN A 71 5.27 33.72 3.07
CA GLN A 71 4.86 34.55 4.21
C GLN A 71 4.02 33.73 5.20
N LEU A 72 3.03 32.98 4.73
CA LEU A 72 2.20 32.11 5.57
C LEU A 72 3.02 31.05 6.30
N ALA A 73 3.98 30.43 5.62
CA ALA A 73 4.86 29.43 6.23
C ALA A 73 5.75 30.03 7.33
N LYS A 74 6.13 31.31 7.22
CA LYS A 74 6.92 32.02 8.26
C LYS A 74 6.06 32.49 9.43
N THR A 75 4.79 32.79 9.22
CA THR A 75 3.89 33.32 10.27
C THR A 75 3.04 32.24 10.95
N CYS A 76 3.09 30.99 10.47
CA CYS A 76 2.30 29.91 11.04
C CYS A 76 2.76 29.52 12.45
N LYS A 77 1.82 29.01 13.27
CA LYS A 77 2.09 28.59 14.67
C LYS A 77 3.11 27.44 14.76
N GLU A 78 3.24 26.66 13.69
CA GLU A 78 4.13 25.51 13.61
C GLU A 78 5.51 25.87 13.01
N ALA A 79 5.78 27.15 12.71
CA ALA A 79 6.97 27.60 11.99
C ALA A 79 8.27 27.14 12.67
N ASP A 80 8.35 27.27 14.00
CA ASP A 80 9.53 26.88 14.79
C ASP A 80 9.77 25.36 14.73
N SER A 81 8.70 24.56 14.86
CA SER A 81 8.76 23.10 14.76
C SER A 81 9.15 22.65 13.35
N ILE A 82 8.60 23.29 12.31
CA ILE A 82 8.96 23.01 10.91
C ILE A 82 10.44 23.30 10.67
N GLY A 83 10.95 24.43 11.18
CA GLY A 83 12.37 24.77 11.12
C GLY A 83 13.24 23.68 11.73
N LYS A 84 12.99 23.40 13.02
CA LYS A 84 13.79 22.47 13.82
C LYS A 84 13.73 21.02 13.34
N TYR A 85 12.54 20.50 13.03
CA TYR A 85 12.34 19.08 12.73
C TYR A 85 12.35 18.75 11.24
N ILE A 86 12.23 19.72 10.32
CA ILE A 86 12.15 19.41 8.89
C ILE A 86 13.19 20.16 8.06
N LEU A 87 13.31 21.48 8.25
CA LEU A 87 14.21 22.29 7.41
C LEU A 87 15.67 22.02 7.75
N ASP A 88 16.00 21.85 9.03
CA ASP A 88 17.36 21.56 9.48
C ASP A 88 17.80 20.12 9.16
N GLN A 89 16.86 19.17 9.03
CA GLN A 89 17.16 17.78 8.68
C GLN A 89 17.64 17.61 7.24
N THR A 90 18.54 16.66 6.98
CA THR A 90 19.06 16.35 5.63
C THR A 90 18.05 15.68 4.70
N ASN A 91 16.88 15.27 5.20
CA ASN A 91 15.87 14.56 4.41
C ASN A 91 15.15 15.49 3.42
N GLU A 92 15.52 15.39 2.14
CA GLU A 92 14.94 16.19 1.06
C GLU A 92 13.43 15.95 0.87
N ALA A 93 12.93 14.74 1.18
CA ALA A 93 11.52 14.41 1.01
C ALA A 93 10.64 15.26 1.94
N ASN A 94 11.05 15.40 3.21
CA ASN A 94 10.30 16.17 4.19
C ASN A 94 10.26 17.65 3.82
N ARG A 95 11.41 18.22 3.43
CA ARG A 95 11.53 19.61 2.96
C ARG A 95 10.60 19.91 1.79
N VAL A 96 10.48 18.97 0.85
CA VAL A 96 9.62 19.08 -0.35
C VAL A 96 8.13 18.97 -0.04
N LEU A 97 7.75 18.29 1.04
CA LEU A 97 6.36 18.18 1.47
C LEU A 97 5.86 19.44 2.20
N VAL A 98 6.73 20.25 2.82
CA VAL A 98 6.34 21.46 3.57
C VAL A 98 5.54 22.45 2.74
N PRO A 99 5.94 22.87 1.52
CA PRO A 99 5.12 23.76 0.70
C PRO A 99 3.73 23.21 0.39
N LEU A 100 3.63 21.89 0.19
CA LEU A 100 2.36 21.22 -0.11
C LEU A 100 1.46 21.13 1.13
N TYR A 101 2.05 20.96 2.31
CA TYR A 101 1.37 20.99 3.59
C TYR A 101 0.79 22.36 3.91
N ILE A 102 1.57 23.43 3.73
CA ILE A 102 1.11 24.81 3.98
C ILE A 102 -0.08 25.15 3.08
N VAL A 103 -0.02 24.80 1.80
CA VAL A 103 -1.14 25.00 0.87
C VAL A 103 -2.38 24.18 1.28
N HIS A 104 -2.19 22.98 1.82
CA HIS A 104 -3.31 22.17 2.25
C HIS A 104 -3.99 22.74 3.52
N GLU A 105 -3.20 23.07 4.53
CA GLU A 105 -3.72 23.44 5.85
C GLU A 105 -4.21 24.89 5.91
N TYR A 106 -3.52 25.83 5.23
CA TYR A 106 -3.82 27.26 5.32
C TYR A 106 -4.55 27.83 4.10
N LEU A 107 -4.57 27.09 2.98
CA LEU A 107 -5.21 27.53 1.73
C LEU A 107 -6.24 26.51 1.22
N ASP A 108 -6.78 25.67 2.12
CA ASP A 108 -7.82 24.67 1.84
C ASP A 108 -7.55 23.79 0.60
N ASN A 109 -6.27 23.50 0.34
CA ASN A 109 -5.84 22.73 -0.82
C ASN A 109 -6.34 23.32 -2.16
N ALA A 110 -6.56 24.63 -2.23
CA ALA A 110 -7.04 25.34 -3.41
C ALA A 110 -6.05 25.24 -4.58
N PHE A 111 -4.75 25.25 -4.26
CA PHE A 111 -3.68 25.26 -5.26
C PHE A 111 -2.96 23.92 -5.37
N ALA A 112 -2.37 23.67 -6.54
CA ALA A 112 -1.44 22.58 -6.74
C ALA A 112 -0.12 23.16 -7.23
N LEU A 113 0.98 22.76 -6.60
CA LEU A 113 2.29 23.35 -6.88
C LEU A 113 3.04 22.56 -7.94
N SER A 114 3.73 23.27 -8.82
CA SER A 114 4.72 22.68 -9.73
C SER A 114 6.05 22.44 -8.99
N THR A 115 6.95 21.63 -9.57
CA THR A 115 8.27 21.42 -8.97
C THR A 115 9.15 22.68 -8.91
N SER A 116 8.94 23.65 -9.80
CA SER A 116 9.64 24.95 -9.74
C SER A 116 9.19 25.72 -8.51
N GLN A 117 7.87 25.86 -8.33
CA GLN A 117 7.29 26.58 -7.19
C GLN A 117 7.65 25.91 -5.85
N ILE A 118 7.66 24.58 -5.78
CA ILE A 118 8.12 23.87 -4.58
C ILE A 118 9.56 24.27 -4.24
N SER A 119 10.45 24.26 -5.24
CA SER A 119 11.86 24.65 -5.07
C SER A 119 12.00 26.12 -4.63
N GLU A 120 11.28 27.04 -5.27
CA GLU A 120 11.26 28.46 -4.92
C GLU A 120 10.76 28.70 -3.49
N VAL A 121 9.66 28.07 -3.08
CA VAL A 121 9.15 28.16 -1.70
C VAL A 121 10.18 27.61 -0.72
N THR A 122 10.77 26.43 -0.97
CA THR A 122 11.78 25.86 -0.06
C THR A 122 13.00 26.75 0.10
N ILE A 123 13.48 27.37 -0.99
CA ILE A 123 14.60 28.33 -0.96
C ILE A 123 14.22 29.56 -0.14
N GLY A 124 12.99 30.08 -0.30
CA GLY A 124 12.46 31.20 0.49
C GLY A 124 12.30 30.93 1.98
N LEU A 125 12.20 29.65 2.36
CA LEU A 125 12.20 29.16 3.75
C LEU A 125 13.62 28.89 4.30
N GLY A 126 14.67 29.08 3.49
CA GLY A 126 16.06 28.85 3.89
C GLY A 126 16.58 27.44 3.59
N ALA A 127 15.76 26.53 3.09
CA ALA A 127 16.17 25.18 2.70
C ALA A 127 16.50 25.10 1.20
N LYS A 128 17.79 24.95 0.88
CA LYS A 128 18.26 24.88 -0.52
C LYS A 128 17.92 23.52 -1.15
N VAL A 129 16.78 23.42 -1.82
CA VAL A 129 16.38 22.25 -2.63
C VAL A 129 16.33 22.64 -4.10
N SER A 130 17.17 22.03 -4.93
CA SER A 130 17.17 22.28 -6.38
C SER A 130 15.89 21.72 -7.02
N ARG A 131 15.47 22.29 -8.16
CA ARG A 131 14.31 21.79 -8.92
C ARG A 131 14.44 20.30 -9.29
N GLN A 132 15.64 19.82 -9.59
CA GLN A 132 15.89 18.41 -9.91
C GLN A 132 15.73 17.51 -8.68
N ASN A 133 16.22 17.94 -7.52
CA ASN A 133 16.09 17.21 -6.26
C ASN A 133 14.63 17.19 -5.81
N ALA A 134 13.91 18.31 -5.90
CA ALA A 134 12.47 18.36 -5.66
C ALA A 134 11.71 17.35 -6.54
N LEU A 135 12.04 17.29 -7.84
CA LEU A 135 11.43 16.30 -8.75
C LEU A 135 11.76 14.86 -8.35
N ARG A 136 13.01 14.57 -7.95
CA ARG A 136 13.44 13.24 -7.51
C ARG A 136 12.73 12.85 -6.20
N ALA A 137 12.71 13.74 -5.21
CA ALA A 137 12.05 13.52 -3.93
C ALA A 137 10.56 13.21 -4.10
N VAL A 138 9.83 13.99 -4.90
CA VAL A 138 8.41 13.74 -5.19
C VAL A 138 8.20 12.40 -5.92
N LYS A 139 9.05 12.05 -6.88
CA LYS A 139 8.89 10.83 -7.68
C LYS A 139 9.29 9.55 -6.96
N PHE A 140 10.37 9.58 -6.20
CA PHE A 140 11.01 8.39 -5.67
C PHE A 140 10.86 8.27 -4.15
N SER A 141 11.05 9.37 -3.41
CA SER A 141 11.03 9.34 -1.94
C SER A 141 9.62 9.48 -1.37
N ALA A 142 8.73 10.20 -2.05
CA ALA A 142 7.40 10.56 -1.55
C ALA A 142 6.20 10.12 -2.43
N PRO A 143 6.23 9.00 -3.18
CA PRO A 143 5.14 8.66 -4.12
C PRO A 143 3.80 8.40 -3.41
N GLY A 144 3.82 7.96 -2.15
CA GLY A 144 2.61 7.74 -1.34
C GLY A 144 2.12 8.98 -0.57
N HIS A 145 2.92 10.04 -0.53
CA HIS A 145 2.65 11.27 0.21
C HIS A 145 2.12 12.39 -0.68
N VAL A 146 2.18 12.23 -2.00
CA VAL A 146 1.77 13.25 -2.98
C VAL A 146 0.83 12.68 -4.04
N ILE A 147 -0.14 13.48 -4.46
CA ILE A 147 -1.05 13.22 -5.58
C ILE A 147 -0.53 14.02 -6.77
N LYS A 148 -0.19 13.33 -7.86
CA LYS A 148 0.21 13.95 -9.12
C LYS A 148 -1.03 14.27 -9.97
N LEU A 149 -1.20 15.54 -10.32
CA LEU A 149 -2.24 15.97 -11.25
C LEU A 149 -1.73 15.90 -12.70
N SER A 150 -2.61 15.47 -13.62
CA SER A 150 -2.32 15.40 -15.05
C SER A 150 -2.27 16.79 -15.68
N GLY A 151 -1.27 17.05 -16.51
CA GLY A 151 -1.12 18.31 -17.26
C GLY A 151 0.22 18.38 -17.98
N LYS A 152 0.40 19.40 -18.84
CA LYS A 152 1.67 19.65 -19.56
C LYS A 152 2.86 19.81 -18.61
N SER A 153 2.62 20.45 -17.46
CA SER A 153 3.56 20.49 -16.34
C SER A 153 2.92 19.80 -15.14
N PRO A 154 3.53 18.74 -14.60
CA PRO A 154 2.96 18.01 -13.48
C PRO A 154 2.87 18.92 -12.26
N ARG A 155 1.68 19.00 -11.69
CA ARG A 155 1.41 19.69 -10.43
C ARG A 155 1.14 18.65 -9.34
N TYR A 156 1.44 19.01 -8.11
CA TYR A 156 1.38 18.10 -6.98
C TYR A 156 0.50 18.71 -5.89
N LYS A 157 -0.27 17.83 -5.26
CA LYS A 157 -1.00 18.09 -4.01
C LYS A 157 -0.51 17.09 -2.96
N ILE A 158 -0.60 17.43 -1.69
CA ILE A 158 -0.29 16.47 -0.63
C ILE A 158 -1.43 15.45 -0.51
N HIS A 159 -1.08 14.19 -0.32
CA HIS A 159 -2.01 13.09 -0.05
C HIS A 159 -2.28 12.99 1.46
N ARG A 160 -3.40 12.40 1.87
CA ARG A 160 -3.76 12.21 3.29
C ARG A 160 -2.64 11.55 4.12
N ARG A 161 -1.94 10.57 3.53
CA ARG A 161 -0.79 9.91 4.20
C ARG A 161 0.39 10.86 4.41
N GLY A 162 0.65 11.75 3.45
CA GLY A 162 1.69 12.77 3.55
C GLY A 162 1.39 13.79 4.64
N LEU A 163 0.12 14.18 4.78
CA LEU A 163 -0.34 15.04 5.87
C LEU A 163 -0.11 14.39 7.23
N ALA A 164 -0.55 13.14 7.40
CA ALA A 164 -0.38 12.42 8.66
C ALA A 164 1.10 12.31 9.04
N HIS A 165 1.96 11.97 8.08
CA HIS A 165 3.40 11.88 8.27
C HIS A 165 4.02 13.23 8.68
N LEU A 166 3.66 14.33 8.01
CA LEU A 166 4.18 15.64 8.40
C LEU A 166 3.69 16.09 9.77
N LYS A 167 2.41 15.85 10.11
CA LYS A 167 1.87 16.20 11.43
C LYS A 167 2.61 15.47 12.55
N SER A 168 2.93 14.19 12.39
CA SER A 168 3.74 13.45 13.38
C SER A 168 5.18 13.98 13.48
N VAL A 169 5.82 14.30 12.34
CA VAL A 169 7.17 14.88 12.35
C VAL A 169 7.19 16.27 13.02
N ILE A 170 6.19 17.11 12.75
CA ILE A 170 6.04 18.44 13.38
C ILE A 170 5.77 18.31 14.88
N ALA A 171 5.03 17.28 15.30
CA ALA A 171 4.81 16.96 16.71
C ALA A 171 6.09 16.47 17.42
N GLY A 172 7.18 16.22 16.68
CA GLY A 172 8.42 15.66 17.22
C GLY A 172 8.32 14.17 17.53
N GLU A 173 7.24 13.50 17.10
CA GLU A 173 7.18 12.04 17.13
C GLU A 173 8.14 11.54 16.05
N GLU A 174 9.23 10.90 16.48
CA GLU A 174 10.06 10.14 15.56
C GLU A 174 9.20 9.03 14.98
N VAL A 175 8.67 9.27 13.79
CA VAL A 175 8.04 8.23 12.99
C VAL A 175 9.17 7.28 12.64
N SER A 176 9.37 6.26 13.49
CA SER A 176 10.17 5.11 13.13
C SER A 176 9.69 4.69 11.74
N GLU A 177 10.55 4.89 10.74
CA GLU A 177 10.25 4.66 9.34
C GLU A 177 10.02 3.16 9.14
N THR A 178 8.88 2.65 9.61
CA THR A 178 8.23 1.44 9.10
C THR A 178 7.53 1.76 7.77
N ILE A 179 8.07 2.75 7.05
CA ILE A 179 7.89 2.92 5.62
C ILE A 179 8.66 1.78 4.99
N ILE A 180 7.91 0.75 4.64
CA ILE A 180 8.20 -0.23 3.61
C ILE A 180 9.14 0.38 2.57
N GLU A 181 10.45 0.16 2.70
CA GLU A 181 11.41 0.40 1.63
C GLU A 181 11.04 -0.53 0.49
N LYS A 182 10.09 -0.10 -0.35
CA LYS A 182 10.02 -0.61 -1.71
C LYS A 182 11.22 0.00 -2.42
N SER A 183 12.35 -0.69 -2.28
CA SER A 183 13.59 -0.41 -3.01
C SER A 183 13.27 -0.08 -4.48
N PRO A 184 13.96 0.90 -5.08
CA PRO A 184 13.67 1.34 -6.43
C PRO A 184 13.77 0.17 -7.39
N ALA A 185 12.67 -0.07 -8.09
CA ALA A 185 12.43 -1.16 -9.00
C ALA A 185 13.62 -1.43 -9.94
N LYS A 186 14.36 -2.52 -9.69
CA LYS A 186 14.69 -3.44 -10.79
C LYS A 186 13.36 -3.77 -11.47
N LYS A 187 13.29 -3.59 -12.79
CA LYS A 187 12.13 -3.90 -13.64
C LYS A 187 11.57 -5.30 -13.31
N ALA A 188 10.65 -5.35 -12.36
CA ALA A 188 9.95 -6.56 -11.96
C ALA A 188 8.64 -6.59 -12.75
N SER A 189 8.62 -7.50 -13.70
CA SER A 189 7.43 -8.03 -14.36
C SER A 189 6.26 -8.12 -13.39
N LYS A 190 5.10 -7.57 -13.79
CA LYS A 190 3.75 -7.79 -13.23
C LYS A 190 3.68 -9.01 -12.28
N SER A 191 3.85 -8.79 -10.98
CA SER A 191 3.46 -9.77 -9.96
C SER A 191 1.94 -9.75 -9.87
N ARG A 192 1.33 -10.62 -10.67
CA ARG A 192 -0.09 -10.95 -10.55
C ARG A 192 -0.31 -11.50 -9.15
N LYS A 193 -1.21 -10.84 -8.42
CA LYS A 193 -2.20 -11.38 -7.47
C LYS A 193 -1.90 -12.84 -7.09
N SER A 194 -1.39 -13.07 -5.88
CA SER A 194 -1.24 -14.38 -5.27
C SER A 194 -2.61 -15.05 -5.14
N SER A 195 -3.05 -15.69 -6.22
CA SER A 195 -4.22 -16.56 -6.21
C SER A 195 -3.85 -17.83 -5.45
N LYS A 196 -4.57 -18.07 -4.36
CA LYS A 196 -4.81 -19.36 -3.70
C LYS A 196 -4.26 -20.56 -4.50
N GLY A 197 -3.23 -21.21 -3.93
CA GLY A 197 -2.93 -22.63 -4.14
C GLY A 197 -2.83 -23.13 -5.58
N SER A 198 -2.06 -22.47 -6.45
CA SER A 198 -1.66 -23.13 -7.70
C SER A 198 -0.81 -24.34 -7.32
N LYS A 199 -1.35 -25.55 -7.53
CA LYS A 199 -0.62 -26.82 -7.44
C LYS A 199 0.77 -26.62 -8.06
N GLY A 200 1.81 -26.79 -7.26
CA GLY A 200 3.19 -26.53 -7.68
C GLY A 200 3.47 -27.27 -8.99
N GLY A 201 4.08 -26.62 -9.96
CA GLY A 201 4.54 -27.32 -11.17
C GLY A 201 5.65 -28.33 -10.82
N PRO A 202 6.14 -29.12 -11.81
CA PRO A 202 7.20 -30.10 -11.59
C PRO A 202 8.45 -29.53 -10.91
N GLN A 203 8.73 -28.25 -11.15
CA GLN A 203 9.85 -27.54 -10.54
C GLN A 203 9.72 -27.40 -9.02
N THR A 204 8.50 -27.27 -8.49
CA THR A 204 8.27 -27.18 -7.04
C THR A 204 8.60 -28.51 -6.37
N TYR A 205 8.12 -29.62 -6.91
CA TYR A 205 8.41 -30.95 -6.36
C TYR A 205 9.90 -31.31 -6.45
N MET A 206 10.60 -30.90 -7.51
CA MET A 206 12.06 -31.05 -7.58
C MET A 206 12.80 -30.23 -6.50
N LEU A 207 12.27 -29.07 -6.09
CA LEU A 207 12.83 -28.30 -4.98
C LEU A 207 12.58 -28.99 -3.63
N GLU A 208 11.42 -29.62 -3.46
CA GLU A 208 11.13 -30.43 -2.27
C GLU A 208 12.08 -31.62 -2.17
N LEU A 209 12.32 -32.33 -3.28
CA LEU A 209 13.35 -33.39 -3.35
C LEU A 209 14.75 -32.87 -3.04
N LYS A 210 15.08 -31.65 -3.47
CA LYS A 210 16.35 -31.01 -3.07
C LYS A 210 16.41 -30.76 -1.57
N ASN A 211 15.34 -30.22 -0.99
CA ASN A 211 15.29 -29.90 0.44
C ASN A 211 15.31 -31.17 1.31
N SER A 212 14.85 -32.31 0.79
CA SER A 212 14.92 -33.61 1.46
C SER A 212 16.26 -34.34 1.27
N GLY A 213 17.28 -33.69 0.69
CA GLY A 213 18.61 -34.29 0.50
C GLY A 213 18.73 -35.31 -0.64
N PHE A 214 17.69 -35.50 -1.48
CA PHE A 214 17.70 -36.54 -2.52
C PHE A 214 18.83 -36.38 -3.55
N PHE A 215 19.27 -35.14 -3.76
CA PHE A 215 20.33 -34.76 -4.70
C PHE A 215 21.73 -34.66 -4.03
N GLU A 216 21.93 -35.12 -2.79
CA GLU A 216 23.29 -35.17 -2.21
C GLU A 216 24.19 -36.14 -2.97
N GLU A 217 23.61 -37.21 -3.52
CA GLU A 217 24.27 -38.15 -4.42
C GLU A 217 23.98 -37.84 -5.90
N LYS A 218 24.80 -38.41 -6.80
CA LYS A 218 24.58 -38.34 -8.26
C LYS A 218 23.30 -39.09 -8.64
N ARG A 219 22.27 -38.37 -9.09
CA ARG A 219 20.99 -38.95 -9.55
C ARG A 219 20.78 -38.79 -11.04
N THR A 220 20.30 -39.84 -11.70
CA THR A 220 19.86 -39.79 -13.11
C THR A 220 18.44 -39.26 -13.22
N ILE A 221 18.01 -38.91 -14.44
CA ILE A 221 16.62 -38.48 -14.68
C ILE A 221 15.59 -39.59 -14.38
N ALA A 222 15.96 -40.86 -14.54
CA ALA A 222 15.11 -42.00 -14.24
C ALA A 222 14.89 -42.15 -12.73
N ASP A 223 15.94 -41.93 -11.93
CA ASP A 223 15.84 -41.96 -10.45
C ASP A 223 14.91 -40.85 -9.95
N ILE A 224 15.01 -39.66 -10.53
CA ILE A 224 14.16 -38.51 -10.19
C ILE A 224 12.69 -38.81 -10.55
N GLN A 225 12.43 -39.41 -11.71
CA GLN A 225 11.08 -39.80 -12.11
C GLN A 225 10.49 -40.80 -11.12
N ARG A 226 11.23 -41.88 -10.80
CA ARG A 226 10.76 -42.90 -9.85
C ARG A 226 10.44 -42.29 -8.49
N LYS A 227 11.28 -41.35 -8.01
CA LYS A 227 11.03 -40.67 -6.74
C LYS A 227 9.81 -39.76 -6.77
N LEU A 228 9.54 -39.09 -7.89
CA LEU A 228 8.32 -38.29 -8.06
C LEU A 228 7.07 -39.18 -8.14
N GLU A 229 7.16 -40.34 -8.80
CA GLU A 229 6.10 -41.34 -8.85
C GLU A 229 5.77 -41.91 -7.46
N GLU A 230 6.79 -42.17 -6.62
CA GLU A 230 6.62 -42.55 -5.21
C GLU A 230 5.86 -41.49 -4.40
N LEU A 231 6.02 -40.20 -4.72
CA LEU A 231 5.29 -39.09 -4.10
C LEU A 231 3.89 -38.88 -4.70
N GLY A 232 3.46 -39.71 -5.66
CA GLY A 232 2.17 -39.59 -6.35
C GLY A 232 2.16 -38.60 -7.51
N HIS A 233 3.33 -38.19 -8.00
CA HIS A 233 3.48 -37.25 -9.12
C HIS A 233 4.00 -37.97 -10.37
N ILE A 234 3.08 -38.36 -11.24
CA ILE A 234 3.39 -39.07 -12.48
C ILE A 234 3.74 -38.07 -13.57
N TYR A 235 4.99 -38.12 -14.06
CA TYR A 235 5.49 -37.28 -15.15
C TYR A 235 6.25 -38.13 -16.17
N ALA A 236 6.12 -37.81 -17.46
CA ALA A 236 6.94 -38.43 -18.49
C ALA A 236 8.41 -38.01 -18.33
N GLN A 237 9.35 -38.94 -18.50
CA GLN A 237 10.80 -38.68 -18.38
C GLN A 237 11.27 -37.47 -19.20
N THR A 238 10.75 -37.32 -20.43
CA THR A 238 11.07 -36.22 -21.35
C THR A 238 10.64 -34.85 -20.80
N SER A 239 9.56 -34.79 -20.02
CA SER A 239 9.02 -33.56 -19.43
C SER A 239 9.85 -33.02 -18.26
N LEU A 240 10.65 -33.87 -17.61
CA LEU A 240 11.49 -33.50 -16.47
C LEU A 240 12.78 -32.76 -16.89
N SER A 241 13.19 -32.93 -18.15
CA SER A 241 14.42 -32.32 -18.70
C SER A 241 14.43 -30.79 -18.60
N THR A 242 13.32 -30.14 -18.94
CA THR A 242 13.22 -28.67 -18.98
C THR A 242 13.22 -28.03 -17.59
N PRO A 243 12.39 -28.49 -16.62
CA PRO A 243 12.47 -28.02 -15.23
C PRO A 243 13.85 -28.21 -14.59
N LEU A 244 14.51 -29.35 -14.82
CA LEU A 244 15.86 -29.60 -14.31
C LEU A 244 16.87 -28.61 -14.88
N LEU A 245 16.85 -28.35 -16.20
CA LEU A 245 17.71 -27.35 -16.83
C LEU A 245 17.48 -25.94 -16.26
N ARG A 246 16.24 -25.57 -15.93
CA ARG A 246 15.94 -24.28 -15.26
C ARG A 246 16.56 -24.22 -13.87
N LEU A 247 16.45 -25.31 -13.09
CA LEU A 247 17.06 -25.39 -11.78
C LEU A 247 18.59 -25.31 -11.86
N THR A 248 19.20 -25.94 -12.86
CA THR A 248 20.64 -25.83 -13.12
C THR A 248 21.06 -24.41 -13.49
N ARG A 249 20.34 -23.73 -14.40
CA ARG A 249 20.58 -22.32 -14.76
C ARG A 249 20.44 -21.38 -13.56
N SER A 250 19.49 -21.65 -12.67
CA SER A 250 19.30 -20.91 -11.42
C SER A 250 20.33 -21.24 -10.32
N LYS A 251 21.34 -22.07 -10.62
CA LYS A 251 22.39 -22.52 -9.70
C LYS A 251 21.87 -23.26 -8.46
N LYS A 252 20.66 -23.84 -8.54
CA LYS A 252 20.07 -24.63 -7.45
C LYS A 252 20.52 -26.09 -7.49
N LEU A 253 20.77 -26.63 -8.68
CA LEU A 253 21.34 -27.94 -8.92
C LEU A 253 22.56 -27.80 -9.83
N SER A 254 23.49 -28.73 -9.75
CA SER A 254 24.62 -28.89 -10.66
C SER A 254 24.39 -30.14 -11.51
N ARG A 255 24.93 -30.16 -12.73
CA ARG A 255 24.92 -31.36 -13.58
C ARG A 255 26.33 -31.79 -13.95
N VAL A 256 26.60 -33.08 -13.98
CA VAL A 256 27.89 -33.68 -14.34
C VAL A 256 27.64 -34.74 -15.41
N LYS A 257 28.48 -34.77 -16.45
CA LYS A 257 28.41 -35.79 -17.52
C LYS A 257 29.40 -36.91 -17.19
N GLU A 258 28.93 -38.15 -17.15
CA GLU A 258 29.72 -39.34 -16.85
C GLU A 258 29.17 -40.50 -17.69
N ASN A 259 30.03 -41.26 -18.38
CA ASN A 259 29.64 -42.39 -19.23
C ASN A 259 28.49 -42.07 -20.21
N ASP A 260 28.60 -40.93 -20.88
CA ASP A 260 27.59 -40.37 -21.79
C ASP A 260 26.21 -40.01 -21.17
N SER A 261 26.06 -40.18 -19.86
CA SER A 261 24.84 -39.85 -19.11
C SER A 261 25.00 -38.57 -18.28
N TRP A 262 23.90 -37.84 -18.09
CA TRP A 262 23.87 -36.65 -17.23
C TRP A 262 23.33 -36.99 -15.84
N TYR A 263 24.11 -36.62 -14.82
CA TYR A 263 23.76 -36.75 -13.40
C TYR A 263 23.51 -35.39 -12.79
N TYR A 264 22.58 -35.33 -11.83
CA TYR A 264 22.22 -34.11 -11.10
C TYR A 264 22.63 -34.24 -9.63
N ILE A 265 23.25 -33.19 -9.10
CA ILE A 265 23.74 -33.11 -7.71
C ILE A 265 23.33 -31.76 -7.13
N SER A 266 23.06 -31.72 -5.83
CA SER A 266 22.85 -30.48 -5.09
C SER A 266 24.16 -29.70 -5.06
N LYS A 267 24.08 -28.40 -5.33
CA LYS A 267 25.24 -27.54 -5.12
C LYS A 267 25.35 -27.28 -3.62
N ALA A 268 26.47 -27.74 -3.03
CA ALA A 268 26.88 -27.37 -1.68
C ALA A 268 27.02 -25.84 -1.54
#